data_AF-A0A2G4H078-F1
#
_entry.id   AF-A0A2G4H078-F1
#
_cell.length_a   1.000
_cell.length_b   1.000
_cell.length_c   1.000
_cell.angle_alpha   90.00
_cell.angle_beta   90.00
_cell.angle_gamma   90.00
#
_symmetry.space_group_name_H-M   'P 1'
#
loop_
_entity.id
_entity.type
_entity.pdbx_description
1 polymer ?
#
loop_
_entity_poly.entity_id
_entity_poly.type
_entity_poly.pdbx_seq_one_letter_code
_entity_poly.pdbx_strand_id
1 'polypeptide(L)'
;MSFSLDLTKPLGRLGLAINTVVLGAVFYGVSLGSYQYMSHALPESQARQMEAVAKAGLVDKAVGKAKTAAKGKAFDENAARVQAEAALAPELKKEEGKYLAEAVEGWAPFAIFLLILSAIFFSGFLSVYVQRRANDGGLKGLWIFTNHLGAWALASYVAFYPFLAAHDLRNAWAPAFIGGLVLLLPVLFAGEGHHDHDHDHGDGQDHGHVH
;
A
#
# COMPACT_ATOMS: atom_id res chain seq x y z
N MET A 1 8.85 -19.04 -15.47
CA MET A 1 10.17 -18.62 -14.93
C MET A 1 9.96 -17.34 -14.13
N SER A 2 9.61 -17.43 -12.86
CA SER A 2 9.56 -16.30 -11.92
C SER A 2 9.27 -16.90 -10.55
N PHE A 3 9.87 -16.38 -9.49
CA PHE A 3 9.84 -16.95 -8.12
C PHE A 3 10.68 -18.21 -7.91
N SER A 4 11.99 -18.13 -8.16
CA SER A 4 12.89 -19.02 -7.42
C SER A 4 13.13 -18.41 -6.04
N LEU A 5 12.41 -18.90 -5.02
CA LEU A 5 12.70 -18.63 -3.60
C LEU A 5 13.97 -19.34 -3.12
N ASP A 6 14.54 -20.20 -3.96
CA ASP A 6 15.81 -20.84 -3.72
C ASP A 6 16.94 -19.80 -3.76
N LEU A 7 17.41 -19.42 -2.56
CA LEU A 7 18.46 -18.43 -2.35
C LEU A 7 19.84 -18.91 -2.84
N THR A 8 19.99 -20.20 -3.16
CA THR A 8 21.27 -20.79 -3.58
C THR A 8 21.57 -20.59 -5.06
N LYS A 9 20.59 -20.13 -5.85
CA LYS A 9 20.74 -19.93 -7.30
C LYS A 9 21.01 -18.47 -7.65
N PRO A 10 21.90 -18.18 -8.61
CA PRO A 10 22.16 -16.82 -9.04
C PRO A 10 20.89 -16.21 -9.67
N LEU A 11 20.64 -14.94 -9.38
CA LEU A 11 19.56 -14.16 -9.98
C LEU A 11 20.15 -13.30 -11.09
N GLY A 12 19.98 -13.74 -12.34
CA GLY A 12 20.39 -12.95 -13.49
C GLY A 12 19.67 -11.60 -13.60
N ARG A 13 20.22 -10.68 -14.39
CA ARG A 13 19.70 -9.31 -14.60
C ARG A 13 18.22 -9.29 -15.01
N LEU A 14 17.86 -10.15 -15.96
CA LEU A 14 16.49 -10.31 -16.43
C LEU A 14 15.56 -10.84 -15.34
N GLY A 15 16.07 -11.74 -14.49
CA GLY A 15 15.34 -12.26 -13.34
C GLY A 15 14.99 -11.15 -12.33
N LEU A 16 15.94 -10.27 -12.02
CA LEU A 16 15.68 -9.10 -11.16
C LEU A 16 14.66 -8.16 -11.79
N ALA A 17 14.82 -7.82 -13.07
CA ALA A 17 13.90 -6.91 -13.76
C ALA A 17 12.46 -7.46 -13.78
N ILE A 18 12.29 -8.73 -14.13
CA ILE A 18 10.97 -9.40 -14.14
C ILE A 18 10.37 -9.41 -12.72
N ASN A 19 11.12 -9.83 -11.70
CA ASN A 19 10.61 -9.84 -10.33
C ASN A 19 10.22 -8.43 -9.86
N THR A 20 11.00 -7.41 -10.22
CA THR A 20 10.70 -6.01 -9.89
C THR A 20 9.36 -5.57 -10.49
N VAL A 21 9.11 -5.88 -11.77
CA VAL A 21 7.85 -5.57 -12.45
C VAL A 21 6.68 -6.35 -11.83
N VAL A 22 6.85 -7.66 -11.61
CA VAL A 22 5.80 -8.51 -11.03
C VAL A 22 5.44 -8.06 -9.63
N LEU A 23 6.43 -7.85 -8.75
CA LEU A 23 6.20 -7.32 -7.40
C LEU A 23 5.56 -5.93 -7.47
N GLY A 24 6.04 -5.06 -8.36
CA GLY A 24 5.47 -3.74 -8.56
C GLY A 24 3.98 -3.81 -8.92
N ALA A 25 3.58 -4.67 -9.85
CA ALA A 25 2.19 -4.87 -10.23
C ALA A 25 1.34 -5.42 -9.07
N VAL A 26 1.85 -6.43 -8.35
CA VAL A 26 1.15 -7.05 -7.20
C VAL A 26 0.93 -6.03 -6.09
N PHE A 27 1.99 -5.36 -5.64
CA PHE A 27 1.90 -4.40 -4.55
C PHE A 27 1.17 -3.12 -4.94
N TYR A 28 1.23 -2.71 -6.21
CA TYR A 28 0.35 -1.65 -6.72
C TYR A 28 -1.13 -2.05 -6.61
N GLY A 29 -1.49 -3.26 -7.05
CA GLY A 29 -2.87 -3.77 -6.97
C GLY A 29 -3.39 -3.85 -5.53
N VAL A 30 -2.57 -4.39 -4.62
CA VAL A 30 -2.89 -4.41 -3.18
C VAL A 30 -3.09 -3.00 -2.64
N SER A 31 -2.17 -2.08 -2.94
CA SER A 31 -2.23 -0.70 -2.46
C SER A 31 -3.45 0.05 -2.98
N LEU A 32 -3.76 -0.11 -4.27
CA LEU A 32 -4.93 0.50 -4.91
C LEU A 32 -6.23 -0.02 -4.28
N GLY A 33 -6.35 -1.34 -4.13
CA GLY A 33 -7.52 -1.96 -3.51
C GLY A 33 -7.70 -1.53 -2.06
N SER A 34 -6.62 -1.56 -1.26
CA SER A 34 -6.65 -1.11 0.13
C SER A 34 -7.00 0.37 0.26
N TYR A 35 -6.41 1.23 -0.57
CA TYR A 35 -6.69 2.66 -0.55
C TYR A 35 -8.14 2.94 -0.92
N GLN A 36 -8.63 2.39 -2.04
CA GLN A 36 -10.02 2.58 -2.47
C GLN A 36 -11.04 2.08 -1.45
N TYR A 37 -10.75 0.93 -0.83
CA TYR A 37 -11.63 0.37 0.20
C TYR A 37 -11.72 1.28 1.43
N MET A 38 -10.59 1.83 1.86
CA MET A 38 -10.51 2.71 3.03
C MET A 38 -10.96 4.14 2.76
N SER A 39 -10.82 4.66 1.53
CA SER A 39 -11.18 6.04 1.19
C SER A 39 -12.60 6.21 0.66
N HIS A 40 -13.24 5.13 0.19
CA HIS A 40 -14.58 5.18 -0.40
C HIS A 40 -15.54 4.18 0.23
N ALA A 41 -15.28 2.87 0.09
CA ALA A 41 -16.27 1.85 0.44
C ALA A 41 -16.66 1.85 1.92
N LEU A 42 -15.67 1.93 2.82
CA LEU A 42 -15.91 1.98 4.26
C LEU A 42 -16.51 3.32 4.71
N PRO A 43 -15.97 4.49 4.31
CA PRO A 43 -16.59 5.78 4.61
C PRO A 43 -18.04 5.90 4.13
N GLU A 44 -18.35 5.47 2.90
CA GLU A 44 -19.72 5.51 2.37
C GLU A 44 -20.68 4.59 3.14
N SER A 45 -20.20 3.43 3.58
CA SER A 45 -20.97 2.53 4.43
C SER A 45 -21.26 3.16 5.80
N GLN A 46 -20.23 3.74 6.44
CA GLN A 46 -20.36 4.38 7.74
C GLN A 46 -21.22 5.65 7.68
N ALA A 47 -21.06 6.48 6.65
CA ALA A 47 -21.85 7.68 6.45
C ALA A 47 -23.35 7.35 6.36
N ARG A 48 -23.71 6.30 5.60
CA ARG A 48 -25.10 5.80 5.52
C ARG A 48 -25.64 5.33 6.86
N GLN A 49 -24.80 4.69 7.68
CA GLN A 49 -25.19 4.28 9.04
C GLN A 49 -25.41 5.50 9.96
N MET A 50 -24.49 6.48 9.92
CA MET A 50 -24.61 7.72 10.69
C MET A 50 -25.88 8.49 10.30
N GLU A 51 -26.15 8.60 9.01
CA GLU A 51 -27.36 9.24 8.49
C GLU A 51 -28.63 8.52 8.95
N ALA A 52 -28.66 7.19 8.89
CA ALA A 52 -29.80 6.41 9.35
C ALA A 52 -30.06 6.57 10.85
N VAL A 53 -29.00 6.59 11.67
CA VAL A 53 -29.09 6.81 13.12
C VAL A 53 -29.56 8.24 13.43
N ALA A 54 -29.01 9.25 12.75
CA ALA A 54 -29.41 10.64 12.93
C ALA A 54 -30.88 10.86 12.55
N LYS A 55 -31.31 10.30 11.40
CA LYS A 55 -32.72 10.33 10.96
C LYS A 55 -33.63 9.70 12.01
N ALA A 56 -33.31 8.50 12.48
CA ALA A 56 -34.12 7.81 13.49
C ALA A 56 -34.24 8.64 14.77
N GLY A 57 -33.13 9.19 15.27
CA GLY A 57 -33.11 10.02 16.48
C GLY A 57 -33.94 11.31 16.35
N LEU A 58 -33.89 11.98 15.19
CA LEU A 58 -34.69 13.19 14.94
C LEU A 58 -36.18 12.87 14.80
N VAL A 59 -36.52 11.80 14.09
CA VAL A 59 -37.91 11.32 13.94
C VAL A 59 -38.49 10.93 15.30
N ASP A 60 -37.77 10.13 16.10
CA ASP A 60 -38.22 9.71 17.43
C ASP A 60 -38.41 10.91 18.36
N LYS A 61 -37.54 11.93 18.28
CA LYS A 61 -37.68 13.18 19.03
C LYS A 61 -38.92 13.98 18.59
N ALA A 62 -39.20 14.05 17.29
CA ALA A 62 -40.37 14.74 16.76
C ALA A 62 -41.68 14.02 17.14
N VAL A 63 -41.71 12.70 17.01
CA VAL A 63 -42.84 11.84 17.42
C VAL A 63 -43.07 11.94 18.93
N GLY A 64 -42.00 11.89 19.73
CA GLY A 64 -42.09 12.06 21.19
C GLY A 64 -42.72 13.40 21.57
N LYS A 65 -42.30 14.51 20.94
CA LYS A 65 -42.93 15.83 21.14
C LYS A 65 -44.41 15.83 20.74
N ALA A 66 -44.76 15.25 19.60
CA ALA A 66 -46.14 15.17 19.12
C ALA A 66 -47.04 14.35 20.08
N LYS A 67 -46.51 13.23 20.59
CA LYS A 67 -47.19 12.37 21.57
C LYS A 67 -47.42 13.10 22.90
N THR A 68 -46.44 13.84 23.40
CA THR A 68 -46.61 14.68 24.60
C THR A 68 -47.65 15.77 24.37
N ALA A 69 -47.67 16.41 23.19
CA ALA A 69 -48.62 17.46 22.85
C ALA A 69 -50.07 16.95 22.71
N ALA A 70 -50.26 15.67 22.35
CA ALA A 70 -51.58 15.05 22.22
C ALA A 70 -52.34 14.88 23.55
N LYS A 71 -51.69 15.10 24.72
CA LYS A 71 -52.30 15.09 26.06
C LYS A 71 -53.26 13.91 26.32
N GLY A 72 -52.89 12.70 25.87
CA GLY A 72 -53.68 11.48 26.08
C GLY A 72 -54.85 11.25 25.11
N LYS A 73 -54.99 12.08 24.06
CA LYS A 73 -55.90 11.78 22.93
C LYS A 73 -55.34 10.63 22.09
N ALA A 74 -56.22 9.99 21.31
CA ALA A 74 -55.81 8.99 20.31
C ALA A 74 -54.70 9.58 19.42
N PHE A 75 -53.54 8.92 19.41
CA PHE A 75 -52.34 9.34 18.69
C PHE A 75 -51.91 8.22 17.75
N ASP A 76 -51.87 8.54 16.45
CA ASP A 76 -51.36 7.63 15.43
C ASP A 76 -49.85 7.84 15.28
N GLU A 77 -49.10 6.92 15.90
CA GLU A 77 -47.63 6.97 15.90
C GLU A 77 -47.04 6.75 14.50
N ASN A 78 -47.70 5.96 13.65
CA ASN A 78 -47.23 5.71 12.29
C ASN A 78 -47.44 6.94 11.40
N ALA A 79 -48.61 7.58 11.49
CA ALA A 79 -48.87 8.84 10.78
C ALA A 79 -47.90 9.95 11.24
N ALA A 80 -47.61 10.03 12.54
CA ALA A 80 -46.65 10.98 13.08
C ALA A 80 -45.21 10.73 12.60
N ARG A 81 -44.78 9.45 12.51
CA ARG A 81 -43.48 9.09 11.92
C ARG A 81 -43.38 9.52 10.46
N VAL A 82 -44.39 9.22 9.64
CA VAL A 82 -44.41 9.60 8.21
C VAL A 82 -44.33 11.12 8.03
N GLN A 83 -45.09 11.88 8.84
CA GLN A 83 -45.03 13.35 8.80
C GLN A 83 -43.68 13.90 9.26
N ALA A 84 -43.10 13.34 10.33
CA ALA A 84 -41.78 13.73 10.81
C ALA A 84 -40.69 13.46 9.76
N GLU A 85 -40.73 12.29 9.11
CA GLU A 85 -39.80 11.96 8.03
C GLU A 85 -39.91 12.92 6.84
N ALA A 86 -41.14 13.24 6.41
CA ALA A 86 -41.36 14.17 5.31
C ALA A 86 -40.86 15.60 5.66
N ALA A 87 -41.06 16.04 6.90
CA ALA A 87 -40.65 17.36 7.37
C ALA A 87 -39.11 17.49 7.52
N LEU A 88 -38.43 16.40 7.92
CA LEU A 88 -36.99 16.39 8.19
C LEU A 88 -36.13 16.08 6.94
N ALA A 89 -36.72 15.53 5.88
CA ALA A 89 -36.02 15.20 4.63
C ALA A 89 -35.11 16.32 4.06
N PRO A 90 -35.52 17.61 3.99
CA PRO A 90 -34.65 18.67 3.47
C PRO A 90 -33.50 19.05 4.41
N GLU A 91 -33.63 18.79 5.72
CA GLU A 91 -32.57 19.08 6.70
C GLU A 91 -31.52 17.96 6.68
N LEU A 92 -31.95 16.70 6.63
CA LEU A 92 -31.07 15.53 6.51
C LEU A 92 -30.22 15.58 5.22
N LYS A 93 -30.80 15.99 4.10
CA LYS A 93 -30.07 16.18 2.83
C LYS A 93 -28.92 17.19 2.92
N LYS A 94 -29.01 18.19 3.80
CA LYS A 94 -27.93 19.18 3.99
C LYS A 94 -26.80 18.61 4.84
N GLU A 95 -27.07 17.55 5.60
CA GLU A 95 -26.11 16.92 6.51
C GLU A 95 -25.41 15.71 5.89
N GLU A 96 -25.93 15.14 4.79
CA GLU A 96 -25.33 14.00 4.07
C GLU A 96 -23.83 14.19 3.79
N GLY A 97 -23.44 15.37 3.29
CA GLY A 97 -22.03 15.69 3.01
C GLY A 97 -21.15 15.77 4.25
N LYS A 98 -21.72 16.09 5.42
CA LYS A 98 -20.98 16.15 6.69
C LYS A 98 -20.64 14.75 7.19
N TYR A 99 -21.59 13.82 7.16
CA TYR A 99 -21.36 12.44 7.59
C TYR A 99 -20.34 11.73 6.70
N LEU A 100 -20.36 12.00 5.39
CA LEU A 100 -19.34 11.47 4.50
C LEU A 100 -17.95 12.04 4.82
N ALA A 101 -17.83 13.35 5.03
CA ALA A 101 -16.56 13.97 5.38
C ALA A 101 -16.00 13.43 6.71
N GLU A 102 -16.84 13.32 7.75
CA GLU A 102 -16.46 12.76 9.05
C GLU A 102 -16.01 11.29 8.94
N ALA A 103 -16.74 10.49 8.17
CA ALA A 103 -16.37 9.10 7.94
C ALA A 103 -15.04 8.97 7.17
N VAL A 104 -14.82 9.79 6.13
CA VAL A 104 -13.56 9.80 5.37
C VAL A 104 -12.39 10.17 6.27
N GLU A 105 -12.53 11.20 7.10
CA GLU A 105 -11.49 11.60 8.07
C GLU A 105 -11.17 10.48 9.06
N GLY A 106 -12.19 9.74 9.52
CA GLY A 106 -12.02 8.60 10.41
C GLY A 106 -11.20 7.45 9.82
N TRP A 107 -11.36 7.16 8.52
CA TRP A 107 -10.66 6.06 7.85
C TRP A 107 -9.31 6.44 7.22
N ALA A 108 -9.06 7.73 6.99
CA ALA A 108 -7.84 8.20 6.34
C ALA A 108 -6.53 7.66 6.99
N PRO A 109 -6.35 7.64 8.32
CA PRO A 109 -5.14 7.09 8.94
C PRO A 109 -4.92 5.61 8.62
N PHE A 110 -5.99 4.82 8.52
CA PHE A 110 -5.91 3.40 8.21
C PHE A 110 -5.55 3.17 6.74
N ALA A 111 -6.05 4.00 5.83
CA ALA A 111 -5.62 3.99 4.44
C ALA A 111 -4.10 4.16 4.34
N ILE A 112 -3.55 5.20 4.99
CA ILE A 112 -2.12 5.47 5.00
C ILE A 112 -1.34 4.34 5.66
N PHE A 113 -1.82 3.81 6.78
CA PHE A 113 -1.18 2.69 7.47
C PHE A 113 -1.03 1.45 6.57
N LEU A 114 -2.06 1.09 5.80
CA LEU A 114 -1.98 -0.02 4.86
C LEU A 114 -0.99 0.23 3.71
N LEU A 115 -0.88 1.48 3.24
CA LEU A 115 0.14 1.85 2.24
C LEU A 115 1.56 1.75 2.80
N ILE A 116 1.78 2.14 4.06
CA ILE A 116 3.06 1.95 4.75
C ILE A 116 3.41 0.46 4.83
N LEU A 117 2.47 -0.39 5.24
CA LEU A 117 2.70 -1.84 5.27
C LEU A 117 3.05 -2.38 3.89
N SER A 118 2.29 -2.00 2.86
CA SER A 118 2.55 -2.37 1.48
C SER A 118 3.97 -1.98 1.04
N ALA A 119 4.41 -0.75 1.36
CA ALA A 119 5.76 -0.28 1.07
C ALA A 119 6.85 -1.09 1.81
N ILE A 120 6.64 -1.41 3.08
CA ILE A 120 7.59 -2.21 3.89
C ILE A 120 7.70 -3.64 3.35
N PHE A 121 6.57 -4.30 3.06
CA PHE A 121 6.60 -5.66 2.51
C PHE A 121 7.23 -5.66 1.11
N PHE A 122 6.84 -4.74 0.24
CA PHE A 122 7.41 -4.66 -1.11
C PHE A 122 8.92 -4.40 -1.05
N SER A 123 9.37 -3.41 -0.29
CA SER A 123 10.79 -3.11 -0.13
C SER A 123 11.56 -4.29 0.47
N GLY A 124 10.97 -5.02 1.44
CA GLY A 124 11.56 -6.24 2.00
C GLY A 124 11.77 -7.33 0.95
N PHE A 125 10.74 -7.68 0.18
CA PHE A 125 10.87 -8.67 -0.90
C PHE A 125 11.87 -8.21 -1.98
N LEU A 126 11.79 -6.96 -2.40
CA LEU A 126 12.68 -6.41 -3.42
C LEU A 126 14.14 -6.37 -2.94
N SER A 127 14.39 -6.04 -1.67
CA SER A 127 15.73 -6.03 -1.08
C SER A 127 16.38 -7.41 -1.10
N VAL A 128 15.61 -8.50 -0.95
CA VAL A 128 16.14 -9.87 -1.10
C VAL A 128 16.65 -10.10 -2.52
N TYR A 129 15.89 -9.70 -3.54
CA TYR A 129 16.31 -9.86 -4.95
C TYR A 129 17.50 -8.97 -5.30
N VAL A 130 17.51 -7.73 -4.80
CA VAL A 130 18.64 -6.80 -4.96
C VAL A 130 19.90 -7.35 -4.31
N GLN A 131 19.80 -7.88 -3.08
CA GLN A 131 20.93 -8.46 -2.36
C GLN A 131 21.52 -9.66 -3.10
N ARG A 132 20.68 -10.58 -3.59
CA ARG A 132 21.14 -11.75 -4.37
C ARG A 132 21.90 -11.31 -5.61
N ARG A 133 21.30 -10.41 -6.39
CA ARG A 133 21.92 -9.93 -7.62
C ARG A 133 23.21 -9.14 -7.35
N ALA A 134 23.25 -8.36 -6.28
CA ALA A 134 24.45 -7.65 -5.85
C ALA A 134 25.59 -8.63 -5.51
N ASN A 135 25.29 -9.70 -4.76
CA ASN A 135 26.24 -10.76 -4.44
C ASN A 135 26.78 -11.43 -5.72
N ASP A 136 25.89 -11.83 -6.63
CA ASP A 136 26.26 -12.44 -7.92
C ASP A 136 27.07 -11.48 -8.81
N GLY A 137 26.88 -10.17 -8.63
CA GLY A 137 27.58 -9.14 -9.38
C GLY A 137 28.88 -8.67 -8.75
N GLY A 138 29.29 -9.27 -7.63
CA GLY A 138 30.47 -8.85 -6.87
C GLY A 138 30.34 -7.44 -6.25
N LEU A 139 29.13 -6.88 -6.18
CA LEU A 139 28.89 -5.57 -5.60
C LEU A 139 28.96 -5.67 -4.07
N LYS A 140 29.80 -4.85 -3.44
CA LYS A 140 30.03 -4.84 -1.99
C LYS A 140 29.97 -3.42 -1.43
N GLY A 141 29.82 -3.31 -0.11
CA GLY A 141 29.92 -2.04 0.62
C GLY A 141 28.86 -1.01 0.20
N LEU A 142 29.30 0.19 -0.16
CA LEU A 142 28.44 1.34 -0.46
C LEU A 142 27.39 1.03 -1.55
N TRP A 143 27.75 0.21 -2.53
CA TRP A 143 26.84 -0.14 -3.64
C TRP A 143 25.58 -0.84 -3.14
N ILE A 144 25.72 -1.89 -2.32
CA ILE A 144 24.57 -2.62 -1.74
C ILE A 144 23.63 -1.67 -1.00
N PHE A 145 24.20 -0.78 -0.18
CA PHE A 145 23.41 0.19 0.57
C PHE A 145 22.61 1.11 -0.36
N THR A 146 23.25 1.68 -1.39
CA THR A 146 22.57 2.54 -2.37
C THR A 146 21.49 1.80 -3.16
N ASN A 147 21.71 0.54 -3.54
CA ASN A 147 20.71 -0.25 -4.24
C ASN A 147 19.49 -0.55 -3.35
N HIS A 148 19.68 -0.80 -2.05
CA HIS A 148 18.56 -0.96 -1.11
C HIS A 148 17.79 0.34 -0.94
N LEU A 149 18.46 1.49 -0.84
CA LEU A 149 17.77 2.79 -0.87
C LEU A 149 16.94 2.97 -2.16
N GLY A 150 17.48 2.55 -3.29
CA GLY A 150 16.76 2.54 -4.57
C GLY A 150 15.52 1.65 -4.54
N ALA A 151 15.64 0.44 -3.99
CA ALA A 151 14.53 -0.50 -3.82
C ALA A 151 13.43 0.09 -2.92
N TRP A 152 13.81 0.74 -1.82
CA TRP A 152 12.88 1.41 -0.91
C TRP A 152 12.16 2.59 -1.57
N ALA A 153 12.88 3.43 -2.31
CA ALA A 153 12.28 4.55 -3.04
C ALA A 153 11.29 4.08 -4.10
N LEU A 154 11.66 3.05 -4.88
CA LEU A 154 10.77 2.41 -5.85
C LEU A 154 9.53 1.83 -5.17
N ALA A 155 9.73 1.02 -4.13
CA ALA A 155 8.65 0.33 -3.44
C ALA A 155 7.67 1.31 -2.79
N SER A 156 8.19 2.36 -2.16
CA SER A 156 7.39 3.41 -1.52
C SER A 156 6.57 4.18 -2.55
N TYR A 157 7.16 4.57 -3.68
CA TYR A 157 6.43 5.30 -4.72
C TYR A 157 5.30 4.46 -5.32
N VAL A 158 5.56 3.17 -5.60
CA VAL A 158 4.54 2.26 -6.15
C VAL A 158 3.43 2.02 -5.14
N ALA A 159 3.76 1.74 -3.88
CA ALA A 159 2.77 1.53 -2.83
C ALA A 159 1.93 2.79 -2.60
N PHE A 160 2.53 3.97 -2.57
CA PHE A 160 1.82 5.23 -2.37
C PHE A 160 1.18 5.80 -3.62
N TYR A 161 1.37 5.20 -4.80
CA TYR A 161 0.85 5.73 -6.06
C TYR A 161 -0.64 6.10 -6.02
N PRO A 162 -1.56 5.27 -5.46
CA PRO A 162 -2.98 5.62 -5.37
C PRO A 162 -3.23 6.91 -4.58
N PHE A 163 -2.56 7.07 -3.43
CA PHE A 163 -2.63 8.30 -2.62
C PHE A 163 -2.03 9.48 -3.38
N LEU A 164 -0.84 9.32 -3.95
CA LEU A 164 -0.20 10.40 -4.71
C LEU A 164 -1.04 10.84 -5.90
N ALA A 165 -1.74 9.92 -6.55
CA ALA A 165 -2.66 10.22 -7.65
C ALA A 165 -3.91 10.98 -7.17
N ALA A 166 -4.52 10.53 -6.06
CA ALA A 166 -5.72 11.15 -5.50
C ALA A 166 -5.47 12.58 -4.98
N HIS A 167 -4.24 12.89 -4.57
CA HIS A 167 -3.86 14.18 -4.01
C HIS A 167 -3.03 15.06 -4.97
N ASP A 168 -2.89 14.67 -6.24
CA ASP A 168 -2.08 15.36 -7.26
C ASP A 168 -0.60 15.60 -6.86
N LEU A 169 -0.03 14.65 -6.12
CA LEU A 169 1.34 14.70 -5.60
C LEU A 169 2.34 13.89 -6.46
N ARG A 170 1.89 13.20 -7.51
CA ARG A 170 2.75 12.31 -8.32
C ARG A 170 3.99 13.03 -8.86
N ASN A 171 3.82 14.21 -9.43
CA ASN A 171 4.92 14.97 -10.02
C ASN A 171 5.91 15.47 -8.96
N ALA A 172 5.44 15.81 -7.76
CA ALA A 172 6.30 16.22 -6.65
C ALA A 172 7.19 15.07 -6.16
N TRP A 173 6.71 13.83 -6.23
CA TRP A 173 7.44 12.64 -5.78
C TRP A 173 8.14 11.87 -6.91
N ALA A 174 7.89 12.21 -8.17
CA ALA A 174 8.54 11.59 -9.32
C ALA A 174 10.08 11.68 -9.28
N PRO A 175 10.72 12.79 -8.82
CA PRO A 175 12.18 12.83 -8.68
C PRO A 175 12.73 11.78 -7.72
N ALA A 176 12.05 11.53 -6.60
CA ALA A 176 12.47 10.49 -5.65
C ALA A 176 12.36 9.08 -6.24
N PHE A 177 11.29 8.83 -7.02
CA PHE A 177 11.13 7.60 -7.78
C PHE A 177 12.22 7.40 -8.83
N ILE A 178 12.48 8.42 -9.65
CA ILE A 178 13.53 8.40 -10.68
C ILE A 178 14.90 8.20 -10.03
N GLY A 179 15.19 8.93 -8.96
CA GLY A 179 16.40 8.74 -8.16
C GLY A 179 16.52 7.30 -7.65
N GLY A 180 15.43 6.71 -7.17
CA GLY A 180 15.37 5.31 -6.77
C GLY A 180 15.72 4.33 -7.89
N LEU A 181 15.21 4.55 -9.10
CA LEU A 181 15.55 3.74 -10.28
C LEU A 181 17.02 3.87 -10.66
N VAL A 182 17.58 5.10 -10.61
CA VAL A 182 19.00 5.35 -10.88
C VAL A 182 19.88 4.58 -9.89
N LEU A 183 19.49 4.58 -8.61
CA LEU A 183 20.20 3.85 -7.56
C LEU A 183 20.13 2.32 -7.74
N LEU A 184 19.20 1.78 -8.55
CA LEU A 184 19.14 0.34 -8.87
C LEU A 184 19.99 -0.07 -10.08
N LEU A 185 20.47 0.88 -10.90
CA LEU A 185 21.25 0.59 -12.11
C LEU A 185 22.50 -0.28 -11.86
N PRO A 186 23.30 -0.06 -10.79
CA PRO A 186 24.49 -0.88 -10.56
C PRO A 186 24.20 -2.39 -10.51
N VAL A 187 23.12 -2.79 -9.83
CA VAL A 187 22.73 -4.20 -9.69
C VAL A 187 22.13 -4.75 -11.00
N LEU A 188 21.54 -3.90 -11.84
CA LEU A 188 21.05 -4.29 -13.17
C LEU A 188 22.17 -4.47 -14.19
N PHE A 189 23.31 -3.77 -14.05
CA PHE A 189 24.40 -3.77 -15.04
C PHE A 189 25.71 -4.41 -14.59
N ALA A 190 25.88 -4.73 -13.30
CA ALA A 190 27.05 -5.49 -12.84
C ALA A 190 27.24 -6.75 -13.70
N GLY A 191 28.48 -7.19 -13.91
CA GLY A 191 28.77 -8.49 -14.56
C GLY A 191 28.25 -9.65 -13.74
N GLU A 192 28.32 -10.88 -14.25
CA GLU A 192 28.45 -12.03 -13.35
C GLU A 192 29.88 -11.95 -12.81
N GLY A 193 30.02 -11.91 -11.48
CA GLY A 193 31.34 -11.96 -10.87
C GLY A 193 32.03 -13.21 -11.38
N HIS A 194 33.21 -13.06 -11.99
CA HIS A 194 34.08 -14.22 -12.17
C HIS A 194 34.35 -14.73 -10.76
N HIS A 195 33.79 -15.90 -10.43
CA HIS A 195 34.47 -16.74 -9.48
C HIS A 195 35.81 -17.01 -10.14
N ASP A 196 36.87 -16.40 -9.63
CA ASP A 196 38.23 -16.73 -10.01
C ASP A 196 38.37 -18.24 -9.81
N HIS A 197 38.24 -18.97 -10.92
CA HIS A 197 38.77 -20.29 -11.06
C HIS A 197 40.27 -20.10 -11.15
N ASP A 198 40.91 -19.85 -10.00
CA ASP A 198 42.34 -20.12 -9.84
C ASP A 198 42.50 -21.65 -9.85
N HIS A 199 42.32 -22.23 -11.04
CA HIS A 199 43.01 -23.44 -11.44
C HIS A 199 44.42 -23.00 -11.81
N ASP A 200 45.25 -22.74 -10.80
CA ASP A 200 46.69 -22.68 -11.05
C ASP A 200 47.21 -24.11 -11.14
N HIS A 201 47.57 -24.48 -12.36
CA HIS A 201 48.31 -25.69 -12.70
C HIS A 201 49.79 -25.31 -12.79
N GLY A 202 50.62 -25.87 -11.90
CA GLY A 202 52.08 -25.81 -11.93
C GLY A 202 52.65 -25.53 -10.54
N ASP A 203 53.62 -26.22 -9.97
CA ASP A 203 54.64 -27.11 -10.52
C ASP A 203 55.06 -28.13 -9.46
N GLY A 204 55.58 -29.27 -9.91
CA GLY A 204 56.02 -30.37 -9.07
C GLY A 204 57.13 -29.99 -8.09
N GLN A 205 57.05 -30.57 -6.90
CA GLN A 205 58.23 -30.88 -6.09
C GLN A 205 58.14 -32.32 -5.63
N ASP A 206 58.79 -33.15 -6.44
CA ASP A 206 59.31 -34.45 -6.06
C ASP A 206 60.41 -34.23 -5.02
N HIS A 207 60.18 -34.67 -3.78
CA HIS A 207 61.25 -35.02 -2.84
C HIS A 207 60.81 -36.24 -2.05
N GLY A 208 61.10 -37.41 -2.62
CA GLY A 208 61.26 -38.61 -1.82
C GLY A 208 62.34 -38.41 -0.76
N HIS A 209 62.09 -38.91 0.45
CA HIS A 209 63.11 -39.60 1.23
C HIS A 209 62.44 -40.62 2.14
N VAL A 210 62.85 -41.87 1.92
CA VAL A 210 62.68 -43.04 2.77
C VAL A 210 63.47 -42.81 4.05
N HIS A 211 62.90 -43.14 5.21
CA HIS A 211 63.50 -43.99 6.24
C HIS A 211 62.46 -44.39 7.28
#